data_AF-A0A952R5G1-F1
#
_entry.id   AF-A0A952R5G1-F1
#
_cell.length_a   1.000
_cell.length_b   1.000
_cell.length_c   1.000
_cell.angle_alpha   90.00
_cell.angle_beta   90.00
_cell.angle_gamma   90.00
#
_symmetry.space_group_name_H-M   'P 1'
#
loop_
_entity.id
_entity.type
_entity.pdbx_description
1 polymer ?
#
loop_
_entity_poly.entity_id
_entity_poly.type
_entity_poly.pdbx_seq_one_letter_code
_entity_poly.pdbx_strand_id
1 'polypeptide(L)'
;MSRLAWLLSCIGLSCSAPPPEVPERHSTLEPSAAEPSAAEPSAAEPPQALPEQPATTPPSPPERFLKGQLHVHSSGSYDAEEPPEAILRFYAERGYDFVAISDHNHVTKPSEVPDGMLWVPAVELTQNAASCTPGPPPGYRCLFHTGGLFLADTAPRHVRLPYRPARFAAYQQQLEWTAAHGGLSVIYHPSFHFAADARLLTRLAREGGARLFEVSNAALDGQHPAGPARAEQRSEALWDAVLGAGVTLYGVATDDAHHFSQAKARARSGRAVYGGDKGYVRVRAEPSLGSLRRALAAGDFYASTGVELSRLTVSAERVTFDIHGGTAPWSTRFVGAGGRLLHEQQGASASYEPRGDEGYVRAVVTDAKGLRAWIQPVFLAEAAAATP
;
A
#
# COMPACT_ATOMS: atom_id res chain seq x y z
N MET A 1 -40.28 21.01 29.86
CA MET A 1 -39.30 20.60 30.88
C MET A 1 -37.94 21.15 30.49
N SER A 2 -37.33 21.86 31.43
CA SER A 2 -36.27 22.86 31.27
C SER A 2 -34.89 22.34 30.86
N ARG A 3 -34.20 23.20 30.10
CA ARG A 3 -32.73 23.38 30.03
C ARG A 3 -32.19 23.95 31.35
N LEU A 4 -30.93 23.72 31.68
CA LEU A 4 -30.05 24.62 32.48
C LEU A 4 -28.60 24.17 32.20
N ALA A 5 -27.71 24.88 31.52
CA ALA A 5 -27.22 26.26 31.61
C ALA A 5 -26.28 26.53 32.80
N TRP A 6 -25.13 27.08 32.43
CA TRP A 6 -23.91 27.41 33.16
C TRP A 6 -24.03 28.50 34.26
N LEU A 7 -22.94 28.60 35.06
CA LEU A 7 -22.23 29.80 35.59
C LEU A 7 -22.21 30.07 37.11
N LEU A 8 -20.98 30.01 37.62
CA LEU A 8 -20.21 30.97 38.44
C LEU A 8 -20.42 31.17 39.96
N SER A 9 -19.25 31.09 40.63
CA SER A 9 -18.68 32.03 41.61
C SER A 9 -18.96 31.83 43.10
N CYS A 10 -17.88 31.64 43.86
CA CYS A 10 -17.63 32.38 45.11
C CYS A 10 -16.12 32.47 45.37
N ILE A 11 -15.66 33.72 45.49
CA ILE A 11 -14.33 34.19 45.88
C ILE A 11 -14.33 34.35 47.42
N GLY A 12 -13.18 34.11 48.08
CA GLY A 12 -12.97 34.45 49.49
C GLY A 12 -11.49 34.38 49.92
N LEU A 13 -10.89 35.58 50.08
CA LEU A 13 -9.57 35.97 50.62
C LEU A 13 -9.15 35.24 51.93
N SER A 14 -7.87 35.18 52.40
CA SER A 14 -6.86 36.24 52.51
C SER A 14 -5.49 35.74 53.02
N CYS A 15 -4.42 36.44 52.57
CA CYS A 15 -3.15 36.81 53.23
C CYS A 15 -2.18 35.76 53.83
N SER A 16 -0.97 35.64 53.27
CA SER A 16 0.21 36.48 53.61
C SER A 16 1.50 35.91 52.97
N ALA A 17 2.28 36.79 52.36
CA ALA A 17 3.71 36.65 52.02
C ALA A 17 4.49 37.70 52.88
N PRO A 18 5.83 37.94 52.79
CA PRO A 18 6.86 37.39 51.89
C PRO A 18 8.23 37.15 52.66
N PRO A 19 9.46 37.51 52.17
CA PRO A 19 10.53 36.60 51.70
C PRO A 19 11.90 36.91 52.41
N PRO A 20 13.05 37.01 51.70
CA PRO A 20 13.92 36.01 51.05
C PRO A 20 15.32 35.96 51.71
N GLU A 21 16.24 35.11 51.23
CA GLU A 21 17.68 35.44 51.33
C GLU A 21 18.53 34.73 50.26
N VAL A 22 19.28 35.55 49.52
CA VAL A 22 20.45 35.28 48.66
C VAL A 22 21.40 36.42 49.01
N PRO A 23 22.70 36.20 49.29
CA PRO A 23 23.75 36.53 48.29
C PRO A 23 25.03 35.66 48.48
N GLU A 24 26.14 35.71 47.73
CA GLU A 24 26.65 36.64 46.73
C GLU A 24 27.78 36.02 45.90
N ARG A 25 28.11 36.68 44.79
CA ARG A 25 29.20 36.44 43.84
C ARG A 25 30.53 36.97 44.39
N HIS A 26 31.65 36.52 43.81
CA HIS A 26 32.70 37.45 43.40
C HIS A 26 33.33 37.05 42.05
N SER A 27 33.52 38.08 41.23
CA SER A 27 34.16 38.12 39.91
C SER A 27 35.15 39.28 39.95
N THR A 28 36.35 39.10 39.40
CA THR A 28 37.25 40.20 39.04
C THR A 28 38.09 39.80 37.83
N LEU A 29 38.19 40.70 36.85
CA LEU A 29 38.98 40.64 35.62
C LEU A 29 40.14 41.68 35.67
N GLU A 30 41.33 41.24 35.22
CA GLU A 30 42.40 41.91 34.41
C GLU A 30 43.15 43.19 34.88
N PRO A 31 44.27 43.65 34.22
CA PRO A 31 45.28 43.01 33.33
C PRO A 31 46.77 43.38 33.71
N SER A 32 47.80 42.85 32.99
CA SER A 32 49.00 43.58 32.48
C SER A 32 50.18 42.66 32.08
N ALA A 33 50.96 43.11 31.10
CA ALA A 33 51.92 42.41 30.24
C ALA A 33 53.34 42.18 30.81
N ALA A 34 54.01 41.11 30.34
CA ALA A 34 55.46 41.05 30.02
C ALA A 34 55.83 39.73 29.31
N GLU A 35 56.47 39.81 28.14
CA GLU A 35 57.25 38.73 27.50
C GLU A 35 58.75 38.87 27.88
N PRO A 36 59.68 38.01 27.41
CA PRO A 36 59.80 36.57 27.62
C PRO A 36 61.18 36.19 28.22
N SER A 37 61.35 34.96 28.74
CA SER A 37 62.69 34.39 28.99
C SER A 37 62.73 32.94 28.50
N ALA A 38 63.76 32.65 27.71
CA ALA A 38 63.94 31.44 26.94
C ALA A 38 64.21 30.20 27.84
N ALA A 39 63.53 29.10 27.52
CA ALA A 39 63.89 27.76 27.95
C ALA A 39 63.55 26.75 26.82
N GLU A 40 64.35 25.70 26.76
CA GLU A 40 64.68 24.83 25.63
C GLU A 40 63.51 23.98 25.05
N PRO A 41 63.60 23.51 23.79
CA PRO A 41 62.55 22.69 23.20
C PRO A 41 62.54 21.28 23.80
N SER A 42 61.46 20.98 24.54
CA SER A 42 61.04 19.60 24.85
C SER A 42 60.59 18.91 23.57
N ALA A 43 61.13 17.73 23.29
CA ALA A 43 60.71 16.89 22.16
C ALA A 43 59.21 16.54 22.31
N ALA A 44 58.42 16.94 21.32
CA ALA A 44 57.00 16.61 21.26
C ALA A 44 56.83 15.12 20.88
N GLU A 45 56.04 14.40 21.67
CA GLU A 45 55.48 13.10 21.28
C GLU A 45 54.70 13.23 19.96
N PRO A 46 54.79 12.24 19.06
CA PRO A 46 53.99 12.25 17.84
C PRO A 46 52.50 12.21 18.18
N PRO A 47 51.65 12.95 17.44
CA PRO A 47 50.21 12.99 17.71
C PRO A 47 49.61 11.59 17.58
N GLN A 48 48.94 11.15 18.63
CA GLN A 48 48.13 9.94 18.61
C GLN A 48 47.05 10.08 17.54
N ALA A 49 47.04 9.14 16.60
CA ALA A 49 46.04 9.08 15.55
C ALA A 49 44.65 8.96 16.18
N LEU A 50 43.76 9.88 15.83
CA LEU A 50 42.34 9.80 16.17
C LEU A 50 41.79 8.47 15.61
N PRO A 51 40.88 7.78 16.32
CA PRO A 51 40.27 6.56 15.82
C PRO A 51 39.55 6.86 14.50
N GLU A 52 39.92 6.12 13.44
CA GLU A 52 39.25 6.15 12.16
C GLU A 52 37.76 5.90 12.37
N GLN A 53 36.93 6.89 12.00
CA GLN A 53 35.50 6.67 11.90
C GLN A 53 35.25 5.55 10.88
N PRO A 54 34.39 4.57 11.18
CA PRO A 54 34.10 3.51 10.23
C PRO A 54 33.62 4.14 8.92
N ALA A 55 34.32 3.84 7.83
CA ALA A 55 34.02 4.33 6.51
C ALA A 55 32.52 4.07 6.22
N THR A 56 31.74 5.15 6.16
CA THR A 56 30.35 5.07 5.75
C THR A 56 30.35 4.62 4.29
N THR A 57 29.91 3.38 4.05
CA THR A 57 29.68 2.90 2.70
C THR A 57 28.75 3.89 2.02
N PRO A 58 29.10 4.45 0.85
CA PRO A 58 28.21 5.37 0.16
C PRO A 58 26.85 4.69 -0.05
N PRO A 59 25.73 5.41 0.16
CA PRO A 59 24.42 4.81 -0.01
C PRO A 59 24.32 4.20 -1.41
N SER A 60 24.05 2.89 -1.48
CA SER A 60 23.74 2.20 -2.73
C SER A 60 22.71 3.01 -3.53
N PRO A 61 22.83 3.08 -4.87
CA PRO A 61 21.89 3.83 -5.69
C PRO A 61 20.44 3.39 -5.40
N PRO A 62 19.47 4.30 -5.53
CA PRO A 62 18.08 3.97 -5.30
C PRO A 62 17.65 2.83 -6.22
N GLU A 63 16.88 1.93 -5.65
CA GLU A 63 16.42 0.74 -6.34
C GLU A 63 15.34 1.11 -7.37
N ARG A 64 15.41 0.52 -8.57
CA ARG A 64 14.45 0.86 -9.63
C ARG A 64 13.17 0.02 -9.48
N PHE A 65 12.06 0.69 -9.19
CA PHE A 65 10.72 0.10 -9.22
C PHE A 65 9.91 0.64 -10.41
N LEU A 66 9.34 -0.26 -11.19
CA LEU A 66 8.40 0.08 -12.25
C LEU A 66 7.04 0.44 -11.63
N LYS A 67 6.54 1.65 -11.90
CA LYS A 67 5.21 2.11 -11.44
C LYS A 67 4.15 1.59 -12.40
N GLY A 68 3.07 0.99 -11.89
CA GLY A 68 2.01 0.51 -12.76
C GLY A 68 0.60 0.57 -12.20
N GLN A 69 -0.34 0.70 -13.13
CA GLN A 69 -1.78 0.62 -12.87
C GLN A 69 -2.31 -0.75 -13.28
N LEU A 70 -3.11 -1.38 -12.41
CA LEU A 70 -3.67 -2.72 -12.60
C LEU A 70 -5.19 -2.78 -12.76
N HIS A 71 -5.90 -1.65 -12.59
CA HIS A 71 -7.35 -1.56 -12.72
C HIS A 71 -7.78 -0.18 -13.25
N VAL A 72 -8.21 -0.13 -14.52
CA VAL A 72 -8.72 1.08 -15.18
C VAL A 72 -9.63 0.70 -16.35
N HIS A 73 -10.65 1.53 -16.57
CA HIS A 73 -11.66 1.36 -17.61
C HIS A 73 -11.51 2.41 -18.71
N SER A 74 -11.66 1.95 -19.95
CA SER A 74 -11.64 2.70 -21.19
C SER A 74 -12.99 2.65 -21.88
N SER A 75 -13.09 3.29 -23.05
CA SER A 75 -14.25 3.20 -23.95
C SER A 75 -14.56 1.78 -24.45
N GLY A 76 -13.71 0.79 -24.15
CA GLY A 76 -14.01 -0.63 -24.33
C GLY A 76 -14.95 -1.21 -23.26
N SER A 77 -15.16 -0.52 -22.14
CA SER A 77 -16.17 -0.82 -21.11
C SER A 77 -17.46 -0.04 -21.36
N TYR A 78 -18.58 -0.52 -20.83
CA TYR A 78 -19.89 0.13 -21.00
C TYR A 78 -20.09 1.39 -20.15
N ASP A 79 -19.19 1.68 -19.21
CA ASP A 79 -19.30 2.71 -18.18
C ASP A 79 -18.11 3.69 -18.13
N ALA A 80 -17.20 3.59 -19.10
CA ALA A 80 -16.13 4.57 -19.32
C ALA A 80 -16.14 5.05 -20.77
N GLU A 81 -15.61 6.26 -20.98
CA GLU A 81 -15.70 6.95 -22.29
C GLU A 81 -14.31 7.23 -22.90
N GLU A 82 -13.25 7.16 -22.10
CA GLU A 82 -11.90 7.57 -22.55
C GLU A 82 -11.24 6.50 -23.43
N PRO A 83 -10.73 6.85 -24.62
CA PRO A 83 -10.02 5.90 -25.48
C PRO A 83 -8.79 5.28 -24.79
N PRO A 84 -8.49 3.99 -25.03
CA PRO A 84 -7.43 3.27 -24.34
C PRO A 84 -6.05 3.93 -24.53
N GLU A 85 -5.73 4.44 -25.73
CA GLU A 85 -4.49 5.16 -26.01
C GLU A 85 -4.38 6.50 -25.27
N ALA A 86 -5.51 7.17 -25.00
CA ALA A 86 -5.53 8.40 -24.21
C ALA A 86 -5.26 8.12 -22.74
N ILE A 87 -5.77 7.00 -22.21
CA ILE A 87 -5.46 6.52 -20.86
C ILE A 87 -3.96 6.20 -20.74
N LEU A 88 -3.38 5.50 -21.72
CA LEU A 88 -1.95 5.20 -21.70
C LEU A 88 -1.09 6.47 -21.68
N ARG A 89 -1.44 7.48 -22.49
CA ARG A 89 -0.77 8.79 -22.46
C ARG A 89 -0.91 9.48 -21.10
N PHE A 90 -2.10 9.48 -20.52
CA PHE A 90 -2.35 10.07 -19.20
C PHE A 90 -1.41 9.50 -18.13
N TYR A 91 -1.24 8.17 -18.10
CA TYR A 91 -0.35 7.52 -17.14
C TYR A 91 1.14 7.69 -17.50
N ALA A 92 1.51 7.67 -18.78
CA ALA A 92 2.89 7.92 -19.23
C ALA A 92 3.38 9.31 -18.79
N GLU A 93 2.55 10.34 -18.95
CA GLU A 93 2.82 11.72 -18.48
C GLU A 93 2.99 11.82 -16.95
N ARG A 94 2.59 10.80 -16.21
CA ARG A 94 2.67 10.70 -14.74
C ARG A 94 3.74 9.70 -14.28
N GLY A 95 4.63 9.31 -15.19
CA GLY A 95 5.78 8.44 -14.89
C GLY A 95 5.39 7.01 -14.56
N TYR A 96 4.29 6.51 -15.12
CA TYR A 96 3.98 5.07 -15.08
C TYR A 96 4.77 4.35 -16.18
N ASP A 97 5.27 3.17 -15.84
CA ASP A 97 5.98 2.29 -16.76
C ASP A 97 5.05 1.26 -17.41
N PHE A 98 3.91 0.92 -16.77
CA PHE A 98 2.94 -0.01 -17.33
C PHE A 98 1.50 0.23 -16.89
N VAL A 99 0.54 -0.17 -17.73
CA VAL A 99 -0.90 -0.07 -17.44
C VAL A 99 -1.63 -1.31 -17.94
N ALA A 100 -2.46 -1.89 -17.07
CA ALA A 100 -3.45 -2.89 -17.44
C ALA A 100 -4.81 -2.20 -17.64
N ILE A 101 -5.31 -2.19 -18.88
CA ILE A 101 -6.67 -1.73 -19.19
C ILE A 101 -7.59 -2.94 -19.00
N SER A 102 -8.45 -2.87 -17.99
CA SER A 102 -9.22 -4.01 -17.47
C SER A 102 -10.72 -3.77 -17.66
N ASP A 103 -11.15 -3.57 -18.91
CA ASP A 103 -12.56 -3.30 -19.22
C ASP A 103 -13.47 -4.46 -18.84
N HIS A 104 -14.73 -4.15 -18.52
CA HIS A 104 -15.72 -5.13 -18.10
C HIS A 104 -15.96 -6.18 -19.18
N ASN A 105 -15.53 -7.41 -18.92
CA ASN A 105 -15.69 -8.58 -19.79
C ASN A 105 -15.19 -8.37 -21.24
N HIS A 106 -14.25 -7.44 -21.43
CA HIS A 106 -13.68 -7.10 -22.72
C HIS A 106 -12.16 -6.88 -22.60
N VAL A 107 -11.36 -7.63 -23.35
CA VAL A 107 -9.92 -7.39 -23.51
C VAL A 107 -9.71 -6.31 -24.56
N THR A 108 -9.53 -5.08 -24.11
CA THR A 108 -9.32 -3.92 -24.99
C THR A 108 -7.86 -3.78 -25.35
N LYS A 109 -7.57 -3.93 -26.66
CA LYS A 109 -6.24 -3.69 -27.22
C LYS A 109 -6.15 -2.23 -27.70
N PRO A 110 -5.22 -1.41 -27.17
CA PRO A 110 -4.98 -0.07 -27.69
C PRO A 110 -4.42 -0.17 -29.12
N SER A 111 -4.74 0.81 -29.96
CA SER A 111 -4.14 0.92 -31.29
C SER A 111 -2.67 1.34 -31.22
N GLU A 112 -2.32 2.12 -30.20
CA GLU A 112 -0.99 2.69 -29.99
C GLU A 112 -0.61 2.65 -28.51
N VAL A 113 0.67 2.40 -28.22
CA VAL A 113 1.25 2.42 -26.88
C VAL A 113 2.36 3.45 -26.88
N PRO A 114 2.38 4.44 -25.95
CA PRO A 114 3.46 5.42 -25.86
C PRO A 114 4.84 4.77 -25.69
N ASP A 115 5.88 5.41 -26.22
CA ASP A 115 7.26 4.92 -26.07
C ASP A 115 7.64 4.76 -24.60
N GLY A 116 8.26 3.62 -24.27
CA GLY A 116 8.67 3.28 -22.90
C GLY A 116 7.55 2.79 -21.98
N MET A 117 6.28 2.83 -22.41
CA MET A 117 5.15 2.26 -21.67
C MET A 117 4.92 0.79 -22.07
N LEU A 118 4.57 -0.04 -21.10
CA LEU A 118 4.08 -1.40 -21.35
C LEU A 118 2.56 -1.44 -21.16
N TRP A 119 1.84 -1.89 -22.19
CA TRP A 119 0.44 -2.25 -22.06
C TRP A 119 0.33 -3.72 -21.63
N VAL A 120 -0.39 -3.97 -20.53
CA VAL A 120 -0.68 -5.32 -20.03
C VAL A 120 -2.06 -5.75 -20.54
N PRO A 121 -2.17 -6.82 -21.34
CA PRO A 121 -3.47 -7.38 -21.74
C PRO A 121 -4.26 -7.82 -20.50
N ALA A 122 -5.43 -7.23 -20.30
CA ALA A 122 -6.23 -7.46 -19.12
C ALA A 122 -7.75 -7.40 -19.38
N VAL A 123 -8.51 -7.88 -18.41
CA VAL A 123 -9.98 -7.83 -18.37
C VAL A 123 -10.45 -7.78 -16.93
N GLU A 124 -11.55 -7.09 -16.67
CA GLU A 124 -12.33 -7.31 -15.45
C GLU A 124 -13.50 -8.25 -15.74
N LEU A 125 -13.41 -9.48 -15.25
CA LEU A 125 -14.50 -10.46 -15.30
C LEU A 125 -15.58 -10.05 -14.32
N THR A 126 -16.69 -9.58 -14.86
CA THR A 126 -17.75 -8.91 -14.10
C THR A 126 -19.04 -9.71 -14.18
N GLN A 127 -19.54 -10.14 -13.02
CA GLN A 127 -20.84 -10.81 -12.91
C GLN A 127 -21.69 -10.14 -11.83
N ASN A 128 -22.63 -9.31 -12.28
CA ASN A 128 -23.60 -8.61 -11.44
C ASN A 128 -24.89 -9.43 -11.40
N ALA A 129 -24.99 -10.31 -10.40
CA ALA A 129 -26.09 -11.25 -10.27
C ALA A 129 -27.25 -10.67 -9.44
N ALA A 130 -28.48 -11.03 -9.83
CA ALA A 130 -29.68 -10.68 -9.07
C ALA A 130 -29.74 -11.37 -7.69
N SER A 131 -29.13 -12.55 -7.57
CA SER A 131 -29.05 -13.32 -6.32
C SER A 131 -27.82 -14.21 -6.30
N CYS A 132 -27.46 -14.72 -5.11
CA CYS A 132 -26.37 -15.65 -4.93
C CYS A 132 -26.45 -16.35 -3.57
N THR A 133 -25.64 -17.38 -3.38
CA THR A 133 -25.56 -18.19 -2.16
C THR A 133 -24.11 -18.31 -1.70
N PRO A 134 -23.76 -17.87 -0.47
CA PRO A 134 -24.59 -17.07 0.42
C PRO A 134 -24.86 -15.67 -0.18
N GLY A 135 -26.07 -15.17 0.05
CA GLY A 135 -26.44 -13.80 -0.29
C GLY A 135 -25.70 -12.80 0.61
N PRO A 136 -25.49 -11.56 0.14
CA PRO A 136 -24.92 -10.51 1.00
C PRO A 136 -25.96 -10.06 2.04
N PRO A 137 -25.58 -9.22 3.02
CA PRO A 137 -26.53 -8.62 3.95
C PRO A 137 -27.67 -7.86 3.21
N PRO A 138 -28.83 -7.66 3.85
CA PRO A 138 -29.93 -6.91 3.25
C PRO A 138 -29.50 -5.55 2.71
N GLY A 139 -29.95 -5.19 1.51
CA GLY A 139 -29.59 -3.93 0.83
C GLY A 139 -28.33 -4.00 -0.04
N TYR A 140 -27.59 -5.11 -0.01
CA TYR A 140 -26.41 -5.32 -0.85
C TYR A 140 -26.68 -6.26 -2.04
N ARG A 141 -25.75 -6.31 -2.98
CA ARG A 141 -25.89 -7.00 -4.27
C ARG A 141 -24.83 -8.09 -4.43
N CYS A 142 -25.13 -9.09 -5.25
CA CYS A 142 -24.19 -10.16 -5.59
C CYS A 142 -23.32 -9.71 -6.76
N LEU A 143 -22.20 -9.06 -6.45
CA LEU A 143 -21.25 -8.54 -7.43
C LEU A 143 -19.97 -9.37 -7.34
N PHE A 144 -19.57 -10.00 -8.45
CA PHE A 144 -18.35 -10.82 -8.53
C PHE A 144 -17.42 -10.27 -9.59
N HIS A 145 -16.31 -9.69 -9.14
CA HIS A 145 -15.37 -8.96 -9.96
C HIS A 145 -13.97 -9.51 -9.71
N THR A 146 -13.32 -9.98 -10.78
CA THR A 146 -11.92 -10.38 -10.75
C THR A 146 -11.18 -9.88 -11.98
N GLY A 147 -9.90 -9.59 -11.81
CA GLY A 147 -8.99 -9.26 -12.91
C GLY A 147 -8.33 -10.49 -13.47
N GLY A 148 -8.23 -10.56 -14.80
CA GLY A 148 -7.29 -11.42 -15.49
C GLY A 148 -6.19 -10.57 -16.13
N LEU A 149 -4.98 -10.57 -15.57
CA LEU A 149 -3.84 -9.79 -16.07
C LEU A 149 -2.90 -10.65 -16.92
N PHE A 150 -2.14 -10.04 -17.82
CA PHE A 150 -1.14 -10.73 -18.67
C PHE A 150 -1.74 -11.89 -19.49
N LEU A 151 -2.95 -11.69 -20.00
CA LEU A 151 -3.64 -12.68 -20.82
C LEU A 151 -2.84 -13.00 -22.09
N ALA A 152 -2.87 -14.25 -22.51
CA ALA A 152 -2.25 -14.66 -23.77
C ALA A 152 -2.95 -13.99 -24.97
N ASP A 153 -2.23 -13.78 -26.07
CA ASP A 153 -2.77 -13.20 -27.31
C ASP A 153 -3.94 -14.00 -27.91
N THR A 154 -4.05 -15.28 -27.54
CA THR A 154 -5.15 -16.18 -27.95
C THR A 154 -6.41 -16.05 -27.10
N ALA A 155 -6.38 -15.26 -26.02
CA ALA A 155 -7.55 -15.04 -25.18
C ALA A 155 -8.70 -14.38 -25.97
N PRO A 156 -9.95 -14.81 -25.76
CA PRO A 156 -11.08 -14.21 -26.45
C PRO A 156 -11.25 -12.76 -25.98
N ARG A 157 -11.50 -11.85 -26.94
CA ARG A 157 -11.68 -10.43 -26.65
C ARG A 157 -12.93 -10.17 -25.81
N HIS A 158 -14.06 -10.76 -26.18
CA HIS A 158 -15.28 -10.66 -25.39
C HIS A 158 -15.47 -11.91 -24.55
N VAL A 159 -15.71 -11.72 -23.26
CA VAL A 159 -15.84 -12.81 -22.31
C VAL A 159 -17.28 -12.92 -21.87
N ARG A 160 -17.85 -14.13 -21.96
CA ARG A 160 -19.18 -14.41 -21.43
C ARG A 160 -19.11 -15.67 -20.59
N LEU A 161 -19.26 -15.50 -19.28
CA LEU A 161 -19.26 -16.60 -18.34
C LEU A 161 -20.71 -16.95 -17.95
N PRO A 162 -21.07 -18.25 -17.88
CA PRO A 162 -22.41 -18.64 -17.45
C PRO A 162 -22.58 -18.37 -15.96
N TYR A 163 -23.75 -17.83 -15.59
CA TYR A 163 -24.08 -17.51 -14.21
C TYR A 163 -23.93 -18.71 -13.27
N ARG A 164 -23.35 -18.47 -12.09
CA ARG A 164 -23.24 -19.44 -11.00
C ARG A 164 -23.86 -18.86 -9.73
N PRO A 165 -24.91 -19.49 -9.16
CA PRO A 165 -25.57 -18.96 -7.97
C PRO A 165 -24.69 -19.06 -6.72
N ALA A 166 -23.88 -20.11 -6.61
CA ALA A 166 -22.95 -20.24 -5.49
C ALA A 166 -21.80 -19.23 -5.66
N ARG A 167 -21.60 -18.36 -4.67
CA ARG A 167 -20.61 -17.28 -4.69
C ARG A 167 -19.20 -17.80 -4.96
N PHE A 168 -18.79 -18.87 -4.27
CA PHE A 168 -17.50 -19.50 -4.52
C PHE A 168 -17.38 -20.00 -5.97
N ALA A 169 -18.42 -20.65 -6.50
CA ALA A 169 -18.38 -21.18 -7.87
C ALA A 169 -18.33 -20.08 -8.94
N ALA A 170 -18.94 -18.91 -8.68
CA ALA A 170 -18.85 -17.77 -9.58
C ALA A 170 -17.42 -17.21 -9.65
N TYR A 171 -16.80 -16.96 -8.51
CA TYR A 171 -15.40 -16.54 -8.46
C TYR A 171 -14.46 -17.60 -9.03
N GLN A 172 -14.63 -18.87 -8.62
CA GLN A 172 -13.81 -19.98 -9.08
C GLN A 172 -13.82 -20.10 -10.60
N GLN A 173 -14.99 -19.99 -11.23
CA GLN A 173 -15.10 -20.00 -12.69
C GLN A 173 -14.32 -18.85 -13.34
N GLN A 174 -14.31 -17.66 -12.75
CA GLN A 174 -13.55 -16.53 -13.28
C GLN A 174 -12.04 -16.78 -13.15
N LEU A 175 -11.58 -17.30 -12.01
CA LEU A 175 -10.17 -17.65 -11.78
C LEU A 175 -9.69 -18.76 -12.72
N GLU A 176 -10.50 -19.80 -12.92
CA GLU A 176 -10.24 -20.88 -13.87
C GLU A 176 -10.15 -20.38 -15.30
N TRP A 177 -11.05 -19.46 -15.69
CA TRP A 177 -10.99 -18.83 -17.00
C TRP A 177 -9.68 -18.06 -17.17
N THR A 178 -9.27 -17.26 -16.18
CA THR A 178 -8.01 -16.51 -16.24
C THR A 178 -6.82 -17.45 -16.37
N ALA A 179 -6.77 -18.52 -15.56
CA ALA A 179 -5.71 -19.51 -15.62
C ALA A 179 -5.65 -20.22 -16.99
N ALA A 180 -6.80 -20.60 -17.55
CA ALA A 180 -6.90 -21.26 -18.85
C ALA A 180 -6.39 -20.38 -20.02
N HIS A 181 -6.42 -19.06 -19.85
CA HIS A 181 -5.91 -18.09 -20.84
C HIS A 181 -4.54 -17.52 -20.45
N GLY A 182 -3.84 -18.21 -19.54
CA GLY A 182 -2.48 -17.91 -19.16
C GLY A 182 -2.32 -16.65 -18.32
N GLY A 183 -3.40 -16.09 -17.75
CA GLY A 183 -3.36 -14.86 -16.98
C GLY A 183 -2.96 -15.05 -15.51
N LEU A 184 -2.77 -13.91 -14.83
CA LEU A 184 -2.59 -13.78 -13.39
C LEU A 184 -3.86 -13.16 -12.78
N SER A 185 -4.45 -13.82 -11.79
CA SER A 185 -5.73 -13.40 -11.23
C SER A 185 -5.60 -12.38 -10.10
N VAL A 186 -6.52 -11.40 -10.09
CA VAL A 186 -6.71 -10.41 -9.01
C VAL A 186 -8.16 -10.47 -8.52
N ILE A 187 -8.39 -10.43 -7.21
CA ILE A 187 -9.74 -10.17 -6.68
C ILE A 187 -9.91 -8.65 -6.51
N TYR A 188 -10.81 -8.05 -7.27
CA TYR A 188 -11.08 -6.61 -7.18
C TYR A 188 -12.08 -6.29 -6.07
N HIS A 189 -11.84 -5.17 -5.39
CA HIS A 189 -12.66 -4.52 -4.37
C HIS A 189 -13.55 -5.49 -3.57
N PRO A 190 -12.95 -6.45 -2.83
CA PRO A 190 -13.69 -7.56 -2.20
C PRO A 190 -14.73 -7.09 -1.18
N SER A 191 -14.57 -5.87 -0.66
CA SER A 191 -15.47 -5.26 0.29
C SER A 191 -16.69 -4.59 -0.34
N PHE A 192 -16.66 -4.31 -1.64
CA PHE A 192 -17.77 -3.70 -2.35
C PHE A 192 -18.98 -4.64 -2.31
N HIS A 193 -20.08 -4.20 -1.71
CA HIS A 193 -21.26 -5.03 -1.45
C HIS A 193 -21.02 -6.37 -0.73
N PHE A 194 -19.99 -6.46 0.12
CA PHE A 194 -19.59 -7.73 0.74
C PHE A 194 -19.35 -8.82 -0.31
N ALA A 195 -18.65 -8.47 -1.40
CA ALA A 195 -18.36 -9.37 -2.52
C ALA A 195 -17.56 -10.62 -2.08
N ALA A 196 -16.57 -10.44 -1.20
CA ALA A 196 -15.83 -11.54 -0.59
C ALA A 196 -15.44 -11.24 0.86
N ASP A 197 -15.78 -12.16 1.76
CA ASP A 197 -15.29 -12.16 3.14
C ASP A 197 -13.94 -12.90 3.23
N ALA A 198 -13.33 -12.89 4.43
CA ALA A 198 -12.04 -13.53 4.66
C ALA A 198 -12.06 -15.04 4.41
N ARG A 199 -13.17 -15.73 4.71
CA ARG A 199 -13.30 -17.18 4.50
C ARG A 199 -13.30 -17.50 3.01
N LEU A 200 -14.06 -16.74 2.22
CA LEU A 200 -14.11 -16.88 0.79
C LEU A 200 -12.75 -16.53 0.15
N LEU A 201 -12.14 -15.41 0.52
CA LEU A 201 -10.81 -15.03 0.00
C LEU A 201 -9.76 -16.09 0.30
N THR A 202 -9.74 -16.62 1.53
CA THR A 202 -8.83 -17.71 1.93
C THR A 202 -9.02 -18.92 1.02
N ARG A 203 -10.28 -19.29 0.76
CA ARG A 203 -10.61 -20.42 -0.12
C ARG A 203 -10.20 -20.16 -1.57
N LEU A 204 -10.46 -18.97 -2.10
CA LEU A 204 -10.09 -18.59 -3.47
C LEU A 204 -8.57 -18.54 -3.68
N ALA A 205 -7.81 -18.10 -2.67
CA ALA A 205 -6.35 -18.10 -2.73
C ALA A 205 -5.76 -19.51 -2.61
N ARG A 206 -6.31 -20.32 -1.70
CA ARG A 206 -5.83 -21.70 -1.43
C ARG A 206 -6.22 -22.70 -2.52
N GLU A 207 -7.47 -22.68 -2.96
CA GLU A 207 -8.05 -23.66 -3.90
C GLU A 207 -8.18 -23.10 -5.31
N GLY A 208 -8.53 -21.82 -5.44
CA GLY A 208 -8.87 -21.19 -6.72
C GLY A 208 -7.71 -20.56 -7.48
N GLY A 209 -6.53 -20.48 -6.87
CA GLY A 209 -5.35 -19.90 -7.51
C GLY A 209 -5.35 -18.38 -7.58
N ALA A 210 -6.18 -17.68 -6.79
CA ALA A 210 -6.04 -16.23 -6.63
C ALA A 210 -4.64 -15.91 -6.09
N ARG A 211 -4.03 -14.83 -6.61
CA ARG A 211 -2.67 -14.40 -6.23
C ARG A 211 -2.64 -12.99 -5.71
N LEU A 212 -3.43 -12.12 -6.32
CA LEU A 212 -3.53 -10.72 -5.96
C LEU A 212 -4.95 -10.39 -5.47
N PHE A 213 -5.08 -9.34 -4.66
CA PHE A 213 -6.36 -8.72 -4.35
C PHE A 213 -6.19 -7.23 -4.09
N GLU A 214 -7.25 -6.45 -4.27
CA GLU A 214 -7.22 -5.02 -3.93
C GLU A 214 -7.26 -4.81 -2.42
N VAL A 215 -6.11 -4.40 -1.87
CA VAL A 215 -6.04 -3.86 -0.51
C VAL A 215 -6.52 -2.41 -0.48
N SER A 216 -6.47 -1.71 -1.61
CA SER A 216 -7.09 -0.40 -1.80
C SER A 216 -7.55 -0.21 -3.25
N ASN A 217 -8.73 0.40 -3.40
CA ASN A 217 -9.37 0.76 -4.66
C ASN A 217 -9.89 2.21 -4.56
N ALA A 218 -9.34 3.11 -5.37
CA ALA A 218 -9.61 4.54 -5.23
C ALA A 218 -11.03 4.98 -5.67
N ALA A 219 -11.78 4.13 -6.38
CA ALA A 219 -13.15 4.43 -6.79
C ALA A 219 -14.17 4.00 -5.73
N LEU A 220 -13.98 2.84 -5.10
CA LEU A 220 -15.01 2.14 -4.32
C LEU A 220 -14.71 2.01 -2.83
N ASP A 221 -13.47 2.27 -2.35
CA ASP A 221 -13.13 2.26 -0.91
C ASP A 221 -13.99 3.24 -0.07
N GLY A 222 -14.69 4.17 -0.73
CA GLY A 222 -15.65 5.10 -0.09
C GLY A 222 -17.07 4.54 0.13
N GLN A 223 -17.44 3.41 -0.46
CA GLN A 223 -18.84 2.91 -0.48
C GLN A 223 -19.19 1.92 0.64
N HIS A 224 -18.41 1.87 1.71
CA HIS A 224 -18.65 0.93 2.79
C HIS A 224 -19.87 1.30 3.68
N PRO A 225 -20.70 0.33 4.13
CA PRO A 225 -21.65 0.52 5.23
C PRO A 225 -20.99 1.05 6.51
N ALA A 226 -21.72 1.77 7.36
CA ALA A 226 -21.27 2.08 8.72
C ALA A 226 -21.45 0.87 9.68
N GLY A 227 -20.68 0.82 10.79
CA GLY A 227 -20.86 -0.15 11.89
C GLY A 227 -19.74 -1.17 12.12
N PRO A 228 -19.81 -2.02 13.16
CA PRO A 228 -18.74 -2.95 13.55
C PRO A 228 -18.47 -4.08 12.54
N ALA A 229 -19.49 -4.58 11.84
CA ALA A 229 -19.31 -5.53 10.72
C ALA A 229 -18.46 -4.93 9.56
N ARG A 230 -18.31 -3.59 9.49
CA ARG A 230 -17.42 -2.90 8.56
C ARG A 230 -15.95 -3.09 8.91
N ALA A 231 -15.60 -3.27 10.18
CA ALA A 231 -14.21 -3.35 10.61
C ALA A 231 -13.54 -4.61 10.05
N GLU A 232 -14.24 -5.74 10.11
CA GLU A 232 -13.80 -7.02 9.54
C GLU A 232 -13.82 -7.02 8.00
N GLN A 233 -14.71 -6.23 7.40
CA GLN A 233 -14.79 -6.08 5.95
C GLN A 233 -13.83 -5.00 5.40
N ARG A 234 -12.91 -4.42 6.19
CA ARG A 234 -11.85 -3.58 5.62
C ARG A 234 -10.84 -4.47 4.88
N SER A 235 -10.36 -4.03 3.73
CA SER A 235 -9.45 -4.83 2.91
C SER A 235 -8.18 -5.28 3.66
N GLU A 236 -7.60 -4.43 4.52
CA GLU A 236 -6.48 -4.83 5.40
C GLU A 236 -6.86 -5.92 6.42
N ALA A 237 -8.06 -5.87 7.01
CA ALA A 237 -8.53 -6.87 7.97
C ALA A 237 -8.84 -8.21 7.28
N LEU A 238 -9.44 -8.16 6.09
CA LEU A 238 -9.60 -9.32 5.23
C LEU A 238 -8.25 -9.95 4.88
N TRP A 239 -7.28 -9.12 4.53
CA TRP A 239 -5.92 -9.57 4.22
C TRP A 239 -5.27 -10.28 5.40
N ASP A 240 -5.31 -9.66 6.57
CA ASP A 240 -4.73 -10.20 7.80
C ASP A 240 -5.35 -11.55 8.19
N ALA A 241 -6.65 -11.71 7.97
CA ALA A 241 -7.34 -12.97 8.22
C ALA A 241 -6.91 -14.08 7.23
N VAL A 242 -6.72 -13.75 5.95
CA VAL A 242 -6.22 -14.70 4.93
C VAL A 242 -4.78 -15.11 5.24
N LEU A 243 -3.92 -14.14 5.53
CA LEU A 243 -2.51 -14.39 5.88
C LEU A 243 -2.38 -15.18 7.19
N GLY A 244 -3.20 -14.85 8.19
CA GLY A 244 -3.25 -15.58 9.47
C GLY A 244 -3.73 -17.03 9.33
N ALA A 245 -4.44 -17.37 8.25
CA ALA A 245 -4.80 -18.75 7.90
C ALA A 245 -3.65 -19.50 7.18
N GLY A 246 -2.46 -18.93 7.09
CA GLY A 246 -1.30 -19.51 6.41
C GLY A 246 -1.42 -19.52 4.89
N VAL A 247 -2.21 -18.60 4.31
CA VAL A 247 -2.42 -18.51 2.86
C VAL A 247 -1.84 -17.22 2.33
N THR A 248 -0.92 -17.34 1.37
CA THR A 248 -0.34 -16.18 0.69
C THR A 248 -1.31 -15.57 -0.30
N LEU A 249 -1.55 -14.27 -0.14
CA LEU A 249 -2.29 -13.42 -1.07
C LEU A 249 -1.61 -12.04 -1.04
N TYR A 250 -1.33 -11.43 -2.19
CA TYR A 250 -0.61 -10.16 -2.25
C TYR A 250 -1.56 -8.98 -2.49
N GLY A 251 -1.37 -7.90 -1.75
CA GLY A 251 -2.23 -6.71 -1.80
C GLY A 251 -1.79 -5.74 -2.89
N VAL A 252 -2.70 -5.35 -3.77
CA VAL A 252 -2.49 -4.29 -4.77
C VAL A 252 -3.32 -3.05 -4.42
N ALA A 253 -2.82 -1.87 -4.80
CA ALA A 253 -3.58 -0.63 -4.79
C ALA A 253 -3.83 -0.21 -6.24
N THR A 254 -5.05 0.24 -6.52
CA THR A 254 -5.49 0.53 -7.89
C THR A 254 -6.42 1.75 -7.92
N ASP A 255 -6.66 2.25 -9.13
CA ASP A 255 -7.53 3.41 -9.31
C ASP A 255 -8.99 3.04 -9.50
N ASP A 256 -9.27 2.02 -10.32
CA ASP A 256 -10.62 1.71 -10.81
C ASP A 256 -11.23 2.96 -11.51
N ALA A 257 -10.37 3.60 -12.30
CA ALA A 257 -10.66 4.88 -12.92
C ALA A 257 -11.57 4.71 -14.15
N HIS A 258 -12.55 5.59 -14.25
CA HIS A 258 -13.53 5.65 -15.34
C HIS A 258 -13.57 7.02 -16.04
N HIS A 259 -12.97 8.03 -15.41
CA HIS A 259 -13.07 9.43 -15.84
C HIS A 259 -11.70 10.08 -15.94
N PHE A 260 -11.39 10.59 -17.13
CA PHE A 260 -10.13 11.29 -17.41
C PHE A 260 -10.44 12.69 -17.92
N SER A 261 -10.61 12.88 -19.23
CA SER A 261 -10.97 14.19 -19.81
C SER A 261 -12.31 14.72 -19.26
N GLN A 262 -13.23 13.84 -18.88
CA GLN A 262 -14.55 14.18 -18.35
C GLN A 262 -14.51 14.54 -16.85
N ALA A 263 -13.43 14.22 -16.12
CA ALA A 263 -13.37 14.33 -14.66
C ALA A 263 -13.70 15.74 -14.14
N LYS A 264 -13.17 16.78 -14.80
CA LYS A 264 -13.43 18.19 -14.40
C LYS A 264 -14.89 18.58 -14.60
N ALA A 265 -15.51 18.19 -15.71
CA ALA A 265 -16.91 18.49 -15.99
C ALA A 265 -17.86 17.78 -15.00
N ARG A 266 -17.56 16.53 -14.66
CA ARG A 266 -18.29 15.78 -13.64
C ARG A 266 -18.20 16.40 -12.26
N ALA A 267 -17.00 16.81 -11.83
CA ALA A 267 -16.80 17.51 -10.56
C ALA A 267 -17.63 18.81 -10.50
N ARG A 268 -17.62 19.61 -11.57
CA ARG A 268 -18.42 20.86 -11.65
C ARG A 268 -19.94 20.62 -11.58
N SER A 269 -20.40 19.44 -11.99
CA SER A 269 -21.81 19.05 -11.91
C SER A 269 -22.16 18.30 -10.61
N GLY A 270 -21.25 18.27 -9.63
CA GLY A 270 -21.47 17.61 -8.33
C GLY A 270 -21.54 16.08 -8.41
N ARG A 271 -21.13 15.48 -9.53
CA ARG A 271 -21.11 14.02 -9.71
C ARG A 271 -19.83 13.44 -9.16
N ALA A 272 -19.90 12.20 -8.65
CA ALA A 272 -18.71 11.46 -8.24
C ALA A 272 -17.71 11.32 -9.41
N VAL A 273 -16.42 11.39 -9.05
CA VAL A 273 -15.28 11.31 -9.98
C VAL A 273 -14.36 10.17 -9.58
N TYR A 274 -14.44 9.10 -10.35
CA TYR A 274 -13.49 7.99 -10.36
C TYR A 274 -12.40 8.29 -11.40
N GLY A 275 -11.32 8.93 -10.98
CA GLY A 275 -10.20 9.32 -11.85
C GLY A 275 -8.91 8.65 -11.42
N GLY A 276 -7.91 8.66 -12.31
CA GLY A 276 -6.65 7.94 -12.12
C GLY A 276 -5.59 8.67 -11.29
N ASP A 277 -4.45 7.99 -11.10
CA ASP A 277 -3.26 8.37 -10.34
C ASP A 277 -3.50 8.57 -8.83
N LYS A 278 -4.19 7.61 -8.22
CA LYS A 278 -4.51 7.58 -6.79
C LYS A 278 -4.04 6.29 -6.11
N GLY A 279 -4.02 5.16 -6.82
CA GLY A 279 -3.57 3.86 -6.33
C GLY A 279 -2.81 3.10 -7.41
N TYR A 280 -1.64 2.55 -7.05
CA TYR A 280 -0.75 1.87 -7.99
C TYR A 280 0.15 0.85 -7.29
N VAL A 281 0.89 0.08 -8.09
CA VAL A 281 1.96 -0.81 -7.62
C VAL A 281 3.32 -0.30 -8.06
N ARG A 282 4.36 -0.67 -7.32
CA ARG A 282 5.77 -0.41 -7.60
C ARG A 282 6.50 -1.74 -7.60
N VAL A 283 6.85 -2.22 -8.79
CA VAL A 283 7.31 -3.60 -9.04
C VAL A 283 8.82 -3.64 -9.27
N ARG A 284 9.51 -4.53 -8.58
CA ARG A 284 10.93 -4.78 -8.81
C ARG A 284 11.08 -5.72 -9.99
N ALA A 285 11.30 -5.17 -11.18
CA ALA A 285 11.44 -5.96 -12.39
C ALA A 285 12.16 -5.19 -13.50
N GLU A 286 12.76 -5.95 -14.42
CA GLU A 286 13.09 -5.43 -15.74
C GLU A 286 11.82 -5.06 -16.53
N PRO A 287 11.85 -4.04 -17.41
CA PRO A 287 10.68 -3.55 -18.15
C PRO A 287 10.28 -4.51 -19.27
N SER A 288 9.68 -5.64 -18.89
CA SER A 288 9.04 -6.58 -19.79
C SER A 288 7.81 -7.20 -19.14
N LEU A 289 6.81 -7.57 -19.95
CA LEU A 289 5.60 -8.24 -19.46
C LEU A 289 5.91 -9.53 -18.68
N GLY A 290 6.91 -10.30 -19.14
CA GLY A 290 7.32 -11.54 -18.48
C GLY A 290 7.92 -11.31 -17.10
N SER A 291 8.81 -10.32 -16.96
CA SER A 291 9.41 -9.96 -15.66
C SER A 291 8.39 -9.35 -14.70
N LEU A 292 7.54 -8.44 -15.18
CA LEU A 292 6.44 -7.85 -14.40
C LEU A 292 5.50 -8.93 -13.85
N ARG A 293 5.06 -9.86 -14.71
CA ARG A 293 4.20 -10.97 -14.31
C ARG A 293 4.85 -11.84 -13.22
N ARG A 294 6.12 -12.20 -13.37
CA ARG A 294 6.84 -13.02 -12.37
C ARG A 294 6.97 -12.30 -11.04
N ALA A 295 7.36 -11.02 -11.06
CA ALA A 295 7.51 -10.21 -9.86
C ALA A 295 6.18 -10.04 -9.11
N LEU A 296 5.10 -9.70 -9.82
CA LEU A 296 3.75 -9.63 -9.23
C LEU A 296 3.29 -10.97 -8.64
N ALA A 297 3.53 -12.08 -9.36
CA ALA A 297 3.16 -13.41 -8.88
C ALA A 297 3.96 -13.86 -7.65
N ALA A 298 5.18 -13.33 -7.48
CA ALA A 298 6.09 -13.63 -6.36
C ALA A 298 5.98 -12.62 -5.19
N GLY A 299 5.19 -11.55 -5.33
CA GLY A 299 5.09 -10.51 -4.30
C GLY A 299 6.27 -9.52 -4.28
N ASP A 300 7.09 -9.46 -5.33
CA ASP A 300 8.25 -8.57 -5.41
C ASP A 300 7.85 -7.15 -5.88
N PHE A 301 7.00 -6.54 -5.06
CA PHE A 301 6.46 -5.20 -5.29
C PHE A 301 5.94 -4.61 -3.97
N TYR A 302 5.56 -3.34 -3.97
CA TYR A 302 4.69 -2.77 -2.94
C TYR A 302 3.50 -2.05 -3.59
N ALA A 303 2.39 -1.96 -2.87
CA ALA A 303 1.24 -1.16 -3.28
C ALA A 303 1.31 0.23 -2.65
N SER A 304 0.79 1.27 -3.32
CA SER A 304 0.85 2.63 -2.81
C SER A 304 -0.31 3.49 -3.30
N THR A 305 -0.68 4.48 -2.47
CA THR A 305 -1.56 5.59 -2.84
C THR A 305 -0.84 6.94 -2.89
N GLY A 306 0.50 6.94 -2.86
CA GLY A 306 1.29 8.19 -2.88
C GLY A 306 2.63 8.11 -2.17
N VAL A 307 2.84 7.13 -1.30
CA VAL A 307 4.12 6.96 -0.61
C VAL A 307 5.08 6.13 -1.46
N GLU A 308 6.27 6.66 -1.67
CA GLU A 308 7.29 6.04 -2.53
C GLU A 308 8.48 5.58 -1.69
N LEU A 309 9.06 4.43 -2.07
CA LEU A 309 10.22 3.86 -1.40
C LEU A 309 11.43 3.96 -2.32
N SER A 310 12.59 4.29 -1.76
CA SER A 310 13.86 4.29 -2.48
C SER A 310 14.63 2.98 -2.33
N ARG A 311 14.32 2.19 -1.31
CA ARG A 311 14.85 0.84 -1.06
C ARG A 311 13.81 -0.01 -0.36
N LEU A 312 13.80 -1.31 -0.66
CA LEU A 312 12.98 -2.28 0.05
C LEU A 312 13.71 -3.62 0.18
N THR A 313 13.73 -4.18 1.37
CA THR A 313 14.19 -5.54 1.62
C THR A 313 13.13 -6.25 2.45
N VAL A 314 12.69 -7.40 1.95
CA VAL A 314 11.69 -8.25 2.59
C VAL A 314 12.24 -9.66 2.59
N SER A 315 12.60 -10.18 3.76
CA SER A 315 13.08 -11.54 3.94
C SER A 315 12.63 -12.09 5.30
N ALA A 316 12.87 -13.39 5.54
CA ALA A 316 12.53 -14.01 6.82
C ALA A 316 13.34 -13.45 8.00
N GLU A 317 14.49 -12.84 7.71
CA GLU A 317 15.41 -12.27 8.69
C GLU A 317 15.15 -10.78 8.95
N ARG A 318 14.67 -10.03 7.94
CA ARG A 318 14.44 -8.59 8.07
C ARG A 318 13.44 -8.04 7.07
N VAL A 319 12.57 -7.16 7.55
CA VAL A 319 11.76 -6.24 6.71
C VAL A 319 12.26 -4.83 6.95
N THR A 320 12.88 -4.22 5.94
CA THR A 320 13.45 -2.86 6.03
C THR A 320 13.26 -2.07 4.76
N PHE A 321 13.04 -0.76 4.87
CA PHE A 321 12.88 0.13 3.71
C PHE A 321 13.21 1.58 4.04
N ASP A 322 13.54 2.33 2.99
CA ASP A 322 13.78 3.77 3.01
C ASP A 322 12.65 4.47 2.21
N ILE A 323 12.08 5.54 2.78
CA ILE A 323 11.00 6.32 2.17
C ILE A 323 11.62 7.44 1.32
N HIS A 324 11.20 7.54 0.05
CA HIS A 324 11.65 8.58 -0.87
C HIS A 324 11.07 9.96 -0.50
N GLY A 325 11.87 11.02 -0.66
CA GLY A 325 11.41 12.41 -0.49
C GLY A 325 11.49 12.98 0.94
N GLY A 326 12.22 12.31 1.86
CA GLY A 326 12.63 12.77 3.20
C GLY A 326 12.22 14.18 3.68
N THR A 327 11.10 14.37 4.42
CA THR A 327 10.83 15.45 5.42
C THR A 327 9.42 15.40 6.08
N ALA A 328 8.46 14.61 5.60
CA ALA A 328 7.12 14.52 6.22
C ALA A 328 7.10 13.55 7.43
N PRO A 329 6.23 13.72 8.43
CA PRO A 329 6.06 12.69 9.45
C PRO A 329 5.42 11.45 8.82
N TRP A 330 6.10 10.31 8.92
CA TRP A 330 5.63 9.00 8.47
C TRP A 330 5.54 8.05 9.65
N SER A 331 4.38 7.40 9.79
CA SER A 331 4.22 6.28 10.72
C SER A 331 4.26 4.96 9.97
N THR A 332 5.15 4.08 10.39
CA THR A 332 5.23 2.69 9.95
C THR A 332 4.66 1.77 11.01
N ARG A 333 3.76 0.86 10.60
CA ARG A 333 3.27 -0.24 11.44
C ARG A 333 3.68 -1.57 10.85
N PHE A 334 4.39 -2.39 11.62
CA PHE A 334 4.65 -3.80 11.32
C PHE A 334 3.54 -4.65 11.92
N VAL A 335 3.00 -5.56 11.11
CA VAL A 335 1.80 -6.34 11.42
C VAL A 335 2.06 -7.81 11.20
N GLY A 336 1.63 -8.66 12.14
CA GLY A 336 1.70 -10.11 12.02
C GLY A 336 0.34 -10.78 12.25
N ALA A 337 0.37 -12.08 12.55
CA ALA A 337 -0.81 -12.95 12.60
C ALA A 337 -2.04 -12.31 13.26
N GLY A 338 -3.18 -12.37 12.55
CA GLY A 338 -4.46 -11.83 12.99
C GLY A 338 -4.51 -10.30 13.03
N GLY A 339 -3.62 -9.60 12.33
CA GLY A 339 -3.56 -8.14 12.32
C GLY A 339 -2.91 -7.55 13.57
N ARG A 340 -2.15 -8.36 14.33
CA ARG A 340 -1.45 -7.93 15.54
C ARG A 340 -0.38 -6.91 15.21
N LEU A 341 -0.43 -5.75 15.85
CA LEU A 341 0.66 -4.76 15.79
C LEU A 341 1.89 -5.34 16.48
N LEU A 342 2.98 -5.47 15.72
CA LEU A 342 4.27 -5.99 16.21
C LEU A 342 5.19 -4.86 16.66
N HIS A 343 5.24 -3.79 15.86
CA HIS A 343 6.07 -2.62 16.11
C HIS A 343 5.49 -1.41 15.37
N GLU A 344 5.69 -0.22 15.93
CA GLU A 344 5.35 1.05 15.31
C GLU A 344 6.56 2.00 15.39
N GLN A 345 6.90 2.62 14.27
CA GLN A 345 8.08 3.47 14.14
C GLN A 345 7.75 4.74 13.37
N GLN A 346 8.28 5.88 13.82
CA GLN A 346 8.23 7.14 13.09
C GLN A 346 9.57 7.37 12.38
N GLY A 347 9.54 7.88 11.15
CA GLY A 347 10.74 8.32 10.44
C GLY A 347 10.76 7.98 8.95
N ALA A 348 11.83 8.44 8.28
CA ALA A 348 12.06 8.24 6.85
C ALA A 348 12.56 6.83 6.48
N SER A 349 12.80 5.98 7.47
CA SER A 349 13.18 4.59 7.30
C SER A 349 12.55 3.77 8.42
N ALA A 350 12.33 2.49 8.16
CA ALA A 350 11.81 1.56 9.14
C ALA A 350 12.42 0.18 8.97
N SER A 351 12.58 -0.53 10.09
CA SER A 351 13.14 -1.89 10.11
C SER A 351 12.47 -2.74 11.19
N TYR A 352 12.25 -4.01 10.88
CA TYR A 352 11.79 -5.02 11.83
C TYR A 352 12.49 -6.35 11.55
N GLU A 353 12.98 -6.98 12.62
CA GLU A 353 13.60 -8.31 12.58
C GLU A 353 12.59 -9.35 13.11
N PRO A 354 12.11 -10.27 12.27
CA PRO A 354 11.17 -11.28 12.70
C PRO A 354 11.78 -12.23 13.74
N ARG A 355 10.98 -12.59 14.75
CA ARG A 355 11.36 -13.51 15.84
C ARG A 355 11.01 -14.97 15.55
N GLY A 356 10.15 -15.22 14.57
CA GLY A 356 9.71 -16.55 14.14
C GLY A 356 8.33 -16.96 14.70
N ASP A 357 7.74 -16.17 15.59
CA ASP A 357 6.44 -16.44 16.23
C ASP A 357 5.29 -15.59 15.66
N GLU A 358 5.58 -14.77 14.64
CA GLU A 358 4.61 -13.82 14.09
C GLU A 358 3.65 -14.42 13.07
N GLY A 359 3.95 -15.61 12.54
CA GLY A 359 3.24 -16.25 11.42
C GLY A 359 3.56 -15.59 10.06
N TYR A 360 3.34 -14.28 9.96
CA TYR A 360 3.82 -13.44 8.86
C TYR A 360 4.25 -12.07 9.40
N VAL A 361 5.00 -11.33 8.60
CA VAL A 361 5.27 -9.91 8.83
C VAL A 361 4.97 -9.13 7.56
N ARG A 362 4.11 -8.12 7.66
CA ARG A 362 3.92 -7.08 6.63
C ARG A 362 4.07 -5.71 7.25
N ALA A 363 4.21 -4.67 6.44
CA ALA A 363 4.28 -3.30 6.93
C ALA A 363 3.32 -2.38 6.18
N VAL A 364 2.83 -1.35 6.87
CA VAL A 364 2.10 -0.23 6.25
C VAL A 364 2.74 1.06 6.71
N VAL A 365 3.13 1.88 5.75
CA VAL A 365 3.55 3.26 5.98
C VAL A 365 2.39 4.19 5.69
N THR A 366 2.21 5.22 6.52
CA THR A 366 1.22 6.27 6.33
C THR A 366 1.88 7.64 6.46
N ASP A 367 1.63 8.54 5.49
CA ASP A 367 2.09 9.92 5.54
C ASP A 367 1.11 10.85 6.27
N ALA A 368 1.49 12.12 6.44
CA ALA A 368 0.67 13.14 7.08
C ALA A 368 -0.68 13.40 6.39
N LYS A 369 -0.83 13.06 5.11
CA LYS A 369 -2.05 13.23 4.31
C LYS A 369 -2.92 11.97 4.33
N GLY A 370 -2.48 10.91 4.99
CA GLY A 370 -3.16 9.62 5.04
C GLY A 370 -2.89 8.74 3.81
N LEU A 371 -1.97 9.11 2.92
CA LEU A 371 -1.51 8.26 1.82
C LEU A 371 -0.67 7.13 2.40
N ARG A 372 -0.71 5.97 1.75
CA ARG A 372 -0.13 4.74 2.29
C ARG A 372 0.76 4.04 1.28
N ALA A 373 1.70 3.25 1.82
CA ALA A 373 2.35 2.17 1.09
C ALA A 373 2.18 0.87 1.89
N TRP A 374 1.82 -0.22 1.21
CA TRP A 374 1.69 -1.56 1.76
C TRP A 374 2.81 -2.45 1.26
N ILE A 375 3.63 -2.91 2.19
CA ILE A 375 4.70 -3.88 1.93
C ILE A 375 4.10 -5.28 1.98
N GLN A 376 4.45 -6.12 1.01
CA GLN A 376 3.96 -7.49 0.95
C GLN A 376 4.41 -8.32 2.16
N PRO A 377 3.60 -9.33 2.57
CA PRO A 377 3.95 -10.18 3.68
C PRO A 377 5.12 -11.08 3.34
N VAL A 378 5.99 -11.29 4.33
CA VAL A 378 6.89 -12.44 4.38
C VAL A 378 6.34 -13.45 5.38
N PHE A 379 6.21 -14.70 4.94
CA PHE A 379 5.93 -15.81 5.85
C PHE A 379 7.23 -16.27 6.45
N LEU A 380 7.23 -16.42 7.76
CA LEU A 380 8.33 -17.03 8.48
C LEU A 380 8.05 -18.53 8.43
N ALA A 381 9.02 -19.34 8.00
CA ALA A 381 8.89 -20.77 8.19
C ALA A 381 8.63 -21.02 9.68
N GLU A 382 7.76 -21.98 10.03
CA GLU A 382 7.78 -22.52 11.38
C GLU A 382 9.24 -22.87 11.65
N ALA A 383 9.83 -22.28 12.71
CA ALA A 383 11.14 -22.69 13.17
C ALA A 383 11.02 -24.21 13.36
N ALA A 384 11.60 -24.98 12.43
CA ALA A 384 11.62 -26.41 12.50
C ALA A 384 12.12 -26.71 13.90
N ALA A 385 11.24 -27.26 14.74
CA ALA A 385 11.49 -27.42 16.15
C ALA A 385 12.89 -28.01 16.27
N ALA A 386 13.83 -27.21 16.77
CA ALA A 386 15.17 -27.66 17.05
C ALA A 386 14.98 -28.78 18.06
N THR A 387 15.01 -30.02 17.55
CA THR A 387 14.84 -31.20 18.37
C THR A 387 16.12 -31.28 19.18
N PRO A 388 16.05 -31.18 20.52
CA PRO A 388 17.23 -31.20 21.37
C PRO A 388 18.00 -32.52 21.27
#